data_AF-A0A3S5JRM6-F1
#
_entry.id   AF-A0A3S5JRM6-F1
#
_cell.length_a   1.000
_cell.length_b   1.000
_cell.length_c   1.000
_cell.angle_alpha   90.00
_cell.angle_beta   90.00
_cell.angle_gamma   90.00
#
_symmetry.space_group_name_H-M   'P 1'
#
loop_
_entity.id
_entity.type
_entity.pdbx_description
1 polymer ?
#
loop_
_entity_poly.entity_id
_entity_poly.type
_entity_poly.pdbx_seq_one_letter_code
_entity_poly.pdbx_strand_id
1 'polypeptide(L)'
;MVGLEKINAATIENQLIQEGKLDTNPSKLFKESWVSEIINGSDIAFINALTDNDLLNWTPKAPVFLYHGTEDDYVFPLNSISTAEALSDNGGNDSYVPLEGKDHYTSLIDNYNRTLAKIKE
;
A
#
# COMPACT_ATOMS: atom_id res chain seq x y z
N MET A 1 -17.72 14.90 -26.21
CA MET A 1 -17.32 13.53 -25.83
C MET A 1 -18.57 12.82 -25.38
N VAL A 2 -18.99 11.75 -26.06
CA VAL A 2 -20.08 10.88 -25.59
C VAL A 2 -19.70 10.43 -24.18
N GLY A 3 -20.59 10.70 -23.22
CA GLY A 3 -20.27 10.64 -21.79
C GLY A 3 -19.78 9.26 -21.39
N LEU A 4 -18.66 9.22 -20.67
CA LEU A 4 -18.26 8.03 -19.92
C LEU A 4 -19.48 7.59 -19.10
N GLU A 5 -19.98 6.37 -19.34
CA GLU A 5 -20.87 5.74 -18.37
C GLU A 5 -20.17 5.73 -17.00
N LYS A 6 -20.94 5.56 -15.92
CA LYS A 6 -20.44 5.54 -14.53
C LYS A 6 -19.02 4.94 -14.47
N ILE A 7 -18.06 5.74 -14.02
CA ILE A 7 -16.68 5.30 -13.86
C ILE A 7 -16.69 4.12 -12.89
N ASN A 8 -16.41 2.94 -13.41
CA ASN A 8 -16.26 1.69 -12.69
C ASN A 8 -15.08 0.93 -13.30
N ALA A 9 -14.63 -0.14 -12.65
CA ALA A 9 -13.46 -0.90 -13.09
C ALA A 9 -13.60 -1.40 -14.55
N ALA A 10 -14.79 -1.86 -14.94
CA ALA A 10 -15.05 -2.32 -16.30
C ALA A 10 -14.98 -1.18 -17.34
N THR A 11 -15.50 0.01 -17.00
CA THR A 11 -15.41 1.19 -17.88
C THR A 11 -13.95 1.65 -18.03
N ILE A 12 -13.17 1.66 -16.94
CA ILE A 12 -11.74 2.04 -16.98
C ILE A 12 -10.95 1.06 -17.86
N GLU A 13 -11.14 -0.23 -17.63
CA GLU A 13 -10.45 -1.29 -18.39
C GLU A 13 -10.81 -1.22 -19.88
N ASN A 14 -12.10 -1.32 -20.21
CA ASN A 14 -12.54 -1.50 -21.58
C ASN A 14 -12.49 -0.20 -22.41
N GLN A 15 -12.79 0.96 -21.80
CA GLN A 15 -12.94 2.23 -22.55
C GLN A 15 -11.75 3.17 -22.40
N LEU A 16 -10.89 2.98 -21.39
CA LEU A 16 -9.71 3.83 -21.20
C LEU A 16 -8.41 3.08 -21.51
N ILE A 17 -8.18 1.94 -20.85
CA ILE A 17 -6.91 1.20 -20.99
C ILE A 17 -6.84 0.49 -22.35
N GLN A 18 -7.82 -0.35 -22.68
CA GLN A 18 -7.81 -1.12 -23.93
C GLN A 18 -7.94 -0.24 -25.18
N GLU A 19 -8.61 0.90 -25.08
CA GLU A 19 -8.68 1.90 -26.17
C GLU A 19 -7.44 2.81 -26.23
N GLY A 20 -6.44 2.61 -25.36
CA GLY A 20 -5.19 3.37 -25.35
C GLY A 20 -5.33 4.83 -24.91
N LYS A 21 -6.42 5.17 -24.23
CA LYS A 21 -6.67 6.51 -23.66
C LYS A 21 -6.06 6.70 -22.27
N LEU A 22 -5.70 5.60 -21.59
CA LEU A 22 -4.99 5.58 -20.32
C LEU A 22 -3.92 4.50 -20.36
N ASP A 23 -2.65 4.89 -20.22
CA ASP A 23 -1.53 3.95 -20.16
C ASP A 23 -1.36 3.39 -18.73
N THR A 24 -0.97 2.13 -18.60
CA THR A 24 -0.71 1.50 -17.30
C THR A 24 0.70 1.77 -16.78
N ASN A 25 1.58 2.36 -17.60
CA ASN A 25 2.91 2.80 -17.20
C ASN A 25 2.87 4.26 -16.71
N PRO A 26 3.09 4.52 -15.40
CA PRO A 26 3.08 5.87 -14.85
C PRO A 26 4.05 6.84 -15.55
N SER A 27 5.19 6.37 -16.05
CA SER A 27 6.16 7.22 -16.75
C SER A 27 5.64 7.82 -18.06
N LYS A 28 4.54 7.30 -18.61
CA LYS A 28 3.86 7.88 -19.78
C LYS A 28 2.69 8.79 -19.40
N LEU A 29 2.24 8.73 -18.15
CA LEU A 29 1.13 9.55 -17.63
C LEU A 29 1.62 10.85 -17.00
N PHE A 30 2.79 10.81 -16.37
CA PHE A 30 3.36 11.93 -15.64
C PHE A 30 4.51 12.59 -16.39
N LYS A 31 4.79 13.85 -16.07
CA LYS A 31 5.95 14.56 -16.63
C LYS A 31 7.23 13.92 -16.11
N GLU A 32 8.16 13.62 -17.02
CA GLU A 32 9.46 13.01 -16.69
C GLU A 32 10.24 13.81 -15.63
N SER A 33 10.18 15.15 -15.71
CA SER A 33 10.84 16.03 -14.73
C SER A 33 10.27 15.82 -13.32
N TRP A 34 8.96 15.69 -13.19
CA TRP A 34 8.30 15.50 -11.89
C TRP A 34 8.56 14.10 -11.33
N VAL A 35 8.53 13.06 -12.17
CA VAL A 35 8.91 11.69 -11.76
C VAL A 35 10.34 11.68 -11.23
N SER A 36 11.25 12.36 -11.92
CA SER A 36 12.66 12.50 -11.49
C SER A 36 12.79 13.26 -10.18
N GLU A 37 11.99 14.30 -9.96
CA GLU A 37 11.97 15.06 -8.71
C GLU A 37 11.49 14.21 -7.52
N ILE A 38 10.50 13.33 -7.71
CA ILE A 38 10.07 12.38 -6.67
C ILE A 38 11.17 11.37 -6.38
N ILE A 39 11.70 10.71 -7.41
CA ILE A 39 12.72 9.65 -7.25
C ILE A 39 13.98 10.19 -6.56
N ASN A 40 14.40 11.42 -6.89
CA ASN A 40 15.58 12.05 -6.32
C ASN A 40 15.31 12.74 -4.97
N GLY A 41 14.08 12.72 -4.47
CA GLY A 41 13.74 13.33 -3.20
C GLY A 41 13.71 14.88 -3.23
N SER A 42 13.56 15.50 -4.40
CA SER A 42 13.62 16.96 -4.56
C SER A 42 12.26 17.65 -4.65
N ASP A 43 11.15 16.94 -4.88
CA ASP A 43 9.79 17.48 -4.68
C ASP A 43 9.43 17.49 -3.20
N ILE A 44 9.93 18.50 -2.48
CA ILE A 44 9.76 18.63 -1.02
C ILE A 44 8.29 18.73 -0.61
N ALA A 45 7.45 19.38 -1.41
CA ALA A 45 6.03 19.52 -1.08
C ALA A 45 5.33 18.16 -1.10
N PHE A 46 5.60 17.35 -2.12
CA PHE A 46 5.04 15.99 -2.20
C PHE A 46 5.59 15.08 -1.11
N ILE A 47 6.89 15.11 -0.86
CA ILE A 47 7.54 14.27 0.17
C ILE A 47 7.04 14.62 1.57
N ASN A 48 6.89 15.91 1.88
CA ASN A 48 6.30 16.34 3.15
C ASN A 48 4.86 15.85 3.28
N ALA A 49 4.05 15.92 2.22
CA ALA A 49 2.69 15.39 2.27
C ALA A 49 2.65 13.87 2.53
N LEU A 50 3.59 13.10 1.98
CA LEU A 50 3.72 11.67 2.31
C LEU A 50 4.11 11.48 3.77
N THR A 51 5.12 12.21 4.23
CA THR A 51 5.66 12.12 5.60
C THR A 51 4.61 12.51 6.65
N ASP A 52 3.81 13.55 6.38
CA ASP A 52 2.71 14.00 7.25
C ASP A 52 1.61 12.94 7.40
N ASN A 53 1.55 11.95 6.49
CA ASN A 53 0.60 10.84 6.52
C ASN A 53 1.24 9.52 6.98
N ASP A 54 2.52 9.50 7.34
CA ASP A 54 3.16 8.29 7.89
C ASP A 54 2.56 7.93 9.27
N LEU A 55 2.36 6.64 9.50
CA LEU A 55 1.74 6.10 10.72
C LEU A 55 2.75 5.40 11.64
N LEU A 56 3.98 5.92 11.71
CA LEU A 56 5.10 5.31 12.44
C LEU A 56 5.30 5.88 13.85
N ASN A 57 4.79 7.08 14.15
CA ASN A 57 5.08 7.79 15.41
C ASN A 57 3.87 7.82 16.36
N TRP A 58 3.48 6.66 16.86
CA TRP A 58 2.50 6.53 17.92
C TRP A 58 2.77 5.28 18.77
N THR A 59 2.16 5.20 19.94
CA THR A 59 2.24 4.01 20.82
C THR A 59 0.87 3.36 20.90
N PRO A 60 0.69 2.14 20.36
CA PRO A 60 -0.57 1.43 20.52
C PRO A 60 -0.80 1.02 21.97
N LYS A 61 -2.06 1.10 22.41
CA LYS A 61 -2.48 0.66 23.75
C LYS A 61 -2.83 -0.83 23.81
N ALA A 62 -3.13 -1.43 22.67
CA ALA A 62 -3.49 -2.82 22.52
C ALA A 62 -2.46 -3.52 21.62
N PRO A 63 -2.31 -4.84 21.70
CA PRO A 63 -1.44 -5.56 20.79
C PRO A 63 -1.84 -5.37 19.32
N VAL A 64 -0.85 -5.18 18.45
CA VAL A 64 -1.05 -5.01 17.00
C VAL A 64 -0.36 -6.15 16.25
N PHE A 65 -1.07 -6.73 15.28
CA PHE A 65 -0.56 -7.78 14.40
C PHE A 65 -0.65 -7.33 12.95
N LEU A 66 0.51 -7.23 12.30
CA LEU A 66 0.65 -6.78 10.91
C LEU A 66 0.88 -8.01 10.03
N TYR A 67 -0.20 -8.62 9.54
CA TYR A 67 -0.14 -9.74 8.60
C TYR A 67 0.18 -9.24 7.19
N HIS A 68 1.20 -9.79 6.56
CA HIS A 68 1.60 -9.35 5.22
C HIS A 68 2.17 -10.49 4.38
N GLY A 69 1.79 -10.57 3.11
CA GLY A 69 2.41 -11.49 2.16
C GLY A 69 3.88 -11.16 1.91
N THR A 70 4.76 -12.14 1.91
CA THR A 70 6.21 -11.91 1.70
C THR A 70 6.57 -11.57 0.25
N GLU A 71 5.67 -11.85 -0.69
CA GLU A 71 5.83 -11.63 -2.13
C GLU A 71 4.89 -10.52 -2.65
N ASP A 72 4.33 -9.67 -1.78
CA ASP A 72 3.51 -8.53 -2.20
C ASP A 72 4.35 -7.47 -2.93
N ASP A 73 4.02 -7.23 -4.21
CA ASP A 73 4.66 -6.26 -5.09
C ASP A 73 3.79 -5.02 -5.38
N TYR A 74 2.61 -4.92 -4.76
CA TYR A 74 1.70 -3.77 -4.84
C TYR A 74 1.86 -2.86 -3.63
N VAL A 75 1.93 -3.45 -2.44
CA VAL A 75 2.22 -2.78 -1.17
C VAL A 75 3.35 -3.55 -0.52
N PHE A 76 4.57 -3.01 -0.56
CA PHE A 76 5.72 -3.81 -0.16
C PHE A 76 5.69 -4.20 1.33
N PRO A 77 6.17 -5.42 1.69
CA PRO A 77 6.20 -5.90 3.08
C PRO A 77 6.95 -4.98 4.04
N LEU A 78 7.89 -4.19 3.50
CA LEU A 78 8.66 -3.20 4.24
C LEU A 78 7.76 -2.26 5.06
N ASN A 79 6.56 -1.90 4.57
CA ASN A 79 5.62 -1.06 5.32
C ASN A 79 5.24 -1.70 6.67
N SER A 80 4.94 -3.00 6.68
CA SER A 80 4.57 -3.70 7.91
C SER A 80 5.77 -4.02 8.79
N ILE A 81 6.93 -4.29 8.20
CA ILE A 81 8.17 -4.49 8.95
C ILE A 81 8.56 -3.21 9.69
N SER A 82 8.67 -2.08 8.98
CA SER A 82 9.06 -0.80 9.58
C SER A 82 8.03 -0.28 10.59
N THR A 83 6.74 -0.51 10.35
CA THR A 83 5.68 -0.17 11.33
C THR A 83 5.83 -0.99 12.60
N ALA A 84 6.00 -2.31 12.50
CA ALA A 84 6.15 -3.15 13.70
C ALA A 84 7.38 -2.74 14.53
N GLU A 85 8.50 -2.45 13.87
CA GLU A 85 9.73 -1.97 14.51
C GLU A 85 9.51 -0.62 15.20
N ALA A 86 9.00 0.39 14.47
CA ALA A 86 8.80 1.74 15.01
C ALA A 86 7.82 1.77 16.20
N LEU A 87 6.70 1.04 16.11
CA LEU A 87 5.71 1.03 17.20
C LEU A 87 6.22 0.26 18.42
N SER A 88 7.00 -0.82 18.22
CA SER A 88 7.68 -1.54 19.31
C SER A 88 8.70 -0.64 20.01
N ASP A 89 9.50 0.11 19.26
CA ASP A 89 10.47 1.07 19.79
C ASP A 89 9.79 2.20 20.59
N ASN A 90 8.55 2.56 20.22
CA ASN A 90 7.70 3.49 20.97
C ASN A 90 7.04 2.88 22.21
N GLY A 91 7.39 1.64 22.58
CA GLY A 91 6.86 0.93 23.75
C GLY A 91 5.54 0.19 23.51
N GLY A 92 5.16 -0.01 22.26
CA GLY A 92 4.02 -0.82 21.86
C GLY A 92 4.25 -2.33 22.01
N ASN A 93 3.21 -3.11 21.71
CA ASN A 93 3.28 -4.57 21.62
C ASN A 93 2.85 -4.97 20.20
N ASP A 94 3.80 -4.91 19.29
CA ASP A 94 3.56 -4.99 17.86
C ASP A 94 4.29 -6.20 17.27
N SER A 95 3.70 -6.82 16.24
CA SER A 95 4.29 -7.98 15.58
C SER A 95 4.06 -7.94 14.09
N TYR A 96 5.15 -7.99 13.33
CA TYR A 96 5.11 -8.36 11.92
C TYR A 96 4.84 -9.88 11.83
N VAL A 97 3.82 -10.26 11.06
CA VAL A 97 3.44 -11.67 10.87
C VAL A 97 3.53 -12.01 9.37
N PRO A 98 4.64 -12.59 8.91
CA PRO A 98 4.80 -12.92 7.51
C PRO A 98 3.84 -14.04 7.08
N LEU A 99 3.29 -13.88 5.89
CA LEU A 99 2.52 -14.88 5.17
C LEU A 99 3.39 -15.36 4.01
N GLU A 100 4.17 -16.40 4.28
CA GLU A 100 5.19 -16.93 3.37
C GLU A 100 4.62 -17.32 2.00
N GLY A 101 5.27 -16.85 0.93
CA GLY A 101 4.89 -17.13 -0.46
C GLY A 101 3.55 -16.53 -0.88
N LYS A 102 3.04 -15.55 -0.13
CA LYS A 102 1.80 -14.84 -0.47
C LYS A 102 2.11 -13.49 -1.08
N ASP A 103 1.35 -13.15 -2.10
CA ASP A 103 1.32 -11.84 -2.75
C ASP A 103 0.14 -10.99 -2.22
N HIS A 104 -0.10 -9.87 -2.89
CA HIS A 104 -1.19 -8.93 -2.59
C HIS A 104 -2.58 -9.59 -2.57
N TYR A 105 -2.81 -10.58 -3.44
CA TYR A 105 -4.13 -11.17 -3.65
C TYR A 105 -4.35 -12.43 -2.82
N THR A 106 -3.30 -13.23 -2.66
CA THR A 106 -3.33 -14.55 -2.03
C THR A 106 -3.19 -14.50 -0.52
N SER A 107 -2.73 -13.37 0.03
CA SER A 107 -2.64 -13.13 1.48
C SER A 107 -4.00 -12.93 2.16
N LEU A 108 -5.05 -12.57 1.41
CA LEU A 108 -6.35 -12.16 1.95
C LEU A 108 -6.98 -13.20 2.89
N ILE A 109 -7.06 -14.46 2.45
CA ILE A 109 -7.72 -15.52 3.21
C ILE A 109 -6.93 -15.87 4.48
N ASP A 110 -5.60 -15.91 4.38
CA ASP A 110 -4.71 -16.14 5.51
C ASP A 110 -4.84 -15.03 6.57
N ASN A 111 -4.82 -13.76 6.13
CA ASN A 111 -5.00 -12.60 7.00
C ASN A 111 -6.36 -12.67 7.73
N TYR A 112 -7.45 -12.93 7.00
CA TYR A 112 -8.78 -13.06 7.58
C TYR A 112 -8.85 -14.17 8.64
N ASN A 113 -8.37 -15.37 8.32
CA ASN A 113 -8.42 -16.51 9.24
C ASN A 113 -7.59 -16.29 10.51
N ARG A 114 -6.39 -15.70 10.38
CA ARG A 114 -5.51 -15.41 11.51
C ARG A 114 -6.07 -14.30 12.39
N THR A 115 -6.64 -13.27 11.79
CA THR A 115 -7.34 -12.20 12.52
C THR A 115 -8.50 -12.78 13.33
N LEU A 116 -9.34 -13.62 12.72
CA LEU A 116 -10.44 -14.28 13.42
C LEU A 116 -9.98 -15.19 14.56
N ALA A 117 -8.88 -15.93 14.37
CA ALA A 117 -8.31 -16.76 15.43
C ALA A 117 -7.88 -15.87 16.61
N LYS A 118 -7.20 -14.75 16.33
CA LYS A 118 -6.69 -13.85 17.36
C LYS A 118 -7.77 -13.15 18.17
N ILE A 119 -8.89 -12.80 17.54
CA ILE A 119 -10.06 -12.21 18.21
C ILE A 119 -10.74 -13.20 19.18
N LYS A 120 -10.59 -14.51 18.94
CA LYS A 120 -11.23 -15.57 19.73
C LYS A 120 -10.36 -16.08 20.88
N GLU A 121 -9.11 -15.64 20.99
CA GLU A 121 -8.22 -15.91 22.13
C GLU A 121 -8.63 -15.11 23.37
#